data_AF-A0A401XK93-F1
#
_entry.id   AF-A0A401XK93-F1
#
_cell.length_a   1.000
_cell.length_b   1.000
_cell.length_c   1.000
_cell.angle_alpha   90.00
_cell.angle_beta   90.00
_cell.angle_gamma   90.00
#
_symmetry.space_group_name_H-M   'P 1'
#
loop_
_entity.id
_entity.type
_entity.pdbx_description
1 polymer ?
#
loop_
_entity_poly.entity_id
_entity_poly.type
_entity_poly.pdbx_seq_one_letter_code
_entity_poly.pdbx_strand_id
1 'polypeptide(L)'
;MKKLFFATSLLLLTSSIYCQKVKKEAELYTKPGVRVLFTIPEGTEVYTGPMTDNWYPASIEVMVRRAEMSGHRIAQGASIFIGGKEVGVMPQQWDVTEVVEAGGRHKDKFRVIIQGYLFKTKIDDATKPEAALEKVIAKKGNITASLSEWVSEFKPEKHVLPNGTVYVLRDKNKSLAGDGIRLLLFLKGDNRLTAVVTQNHPLNARFKHVQSEEPYLYHFPFGKPSTTDWEEIEGIVMKFSPL
;
A
#
# COMPACT_ATOMS: atom_id res chain seq x y z
N MET A 1 39.50 -8.30 35.29
CA MET A 1 38.84 -7.24 34.52
C MET A 1 38.03 -7.88 33.40
N LYS A 2 36.71 -8.02 33.58
CA LYS A 2 35.81 -8.62 32.58
C LYS A 2 35.39 -7.54 31.59
N LYS A 3 35.75 -7.70 30.30
CA LYS A 3 35.37 -6.77 29.23
C LYS A 3 33.91 -7.03 28.86
N LEU A 4 33.05 -6.06 29.16
CA LEU A 4 31.65 -6.05 28.77
C LEU A 4 31.58 -5.66 27.28
N PHE A 5 31.31 -6.64 26.42
CA PHE A 5 31.04 -6.40 24.99
C PHE A 5 29.61 -5.86 24.87
N PHE A 6 29.45 -4.55 24.72
CA PHE A 6 28.20 -3.95 24.27
C PHE A 6 28.07 -4.19 22.76
N ALA A 7 27.36 -5.25 22.38
CA ALA A 7 26.90 -5.44 21.02
C ALA A 7 25.62 -4.61 20.81
N THR A 8 25.79 -3.35 20.41
CA THR A 8 24.68 -2.52 19.92
C THR A 8 24.24 -3.10 18.57
N SER A 9 23.30 -4.04 18.61
CA SER A 9 22.63 -4.57 17.43
C SER A 9 21.75 -3.46 16.86
N LEU A 10 22.25 -2.77 15.84
CA LEU A 10 21.47 -1.84 15.03
C LEU A 10 20.45 -2.67 14.23
N LEU A 11 19.28 -2.92 14.81
CA LEU A 11 18.14 -3.45 14.08
C LEU A 11 17.75 -2.42 13.02
N LEU A 12 18.20 -2.63 11.79
CA LEU A 12 17.60 -2.04 10.61
C LEU A 12 16.16 -2.54 10.56
N LEU A 13 15.24 -1.73 11.10
CA LEU A 13 13.81 -1.82 10.84
C LEU A 13 13.63 -1.65 9.33
N THR A 14 13.64 -2.77 8.61
CA THR A 14 13.18 -2.81 7.23
C THR A 14 11.67 -2.61 7.29
N SER A 15 11.22 -1.37 7.11
CA SER A 15 9.82 -1.08 6.87
C SER A 15 9.38 -1.92 5.67
N SER A 16 8.53 -2.90 5.94
CA SER A 16 7.99 -3.77 4.88
C SER A 16 6.88 -3.00 4.21
N ILE A 17 7.27 -2.16 3.25
CA ILE A 17 6.32 -1.42 2.44
C ILE A 17 5.57 -2.44 1.57
N TYR A 18 4.25 -2.49 1.70
CA TYR A 18 3.43 -3.52 1.10
C TYR A 18 2.89 -3.11 -0.27
N CYS A 19 2.95 -4.04 -1.22
CA CYS A 19 2.42 -3.83 -2.56
C CYS A 19 1.66 -5.07 -3.04
N GLN A 20 0.58 -4.84 -3.78
CA GLN A 20 -0.12 -5.92 -4.47
C GLN A 20 0.71 -6.36 -5.67
N LYS A 21 0.58 -7.62 -6.07
CA LYS A 21 1.32 -8.17 -7.21
C LYS A 21 0.42 -8.42 -8.40
N VAL A 22 0.99 -8.19 -9.56
CA VAL A 22 0.41 -8.61 -10.83
C VAL A 22 0.51 -10.14 -10.94
N LYS A 23 -0.64 -10.81 -11.05
CA LYS A 23 -0.76 -12.28 -11.04
C LYS A 23 -0.21 -12.96 -12.30
N LYS A 24 -0.33 -12.28 -13.43
CA LYS A 24 0.13 -12.68 -14.76
C LYS A 24 0.34 -11.43 -15.58
N GLU A 25 1.11 -11.51 -16.65
CA GLU A 25 1.31 -10.38 -17.56
C GLU A 25 0.01 -9.59 -17.82
N ALA A 26 0.10 -8.28 -17.58
CA ALA A 26 -1.06 -7.40 -17.48
C ALA A 26 -0.84 -6.11 -18.25
N GLU A 27 -1.82 -5.72 -19.04
CA GLU A 27 -1.82 -4.42 -19.71
C GLU A 27 -2.33 -3.35 -18.75
N LEU A 28 -1.58 -2.26 -18.60
CA LEU A 28 -2.03 -1.06 -17.90
C LEU A 28 -2.78 -0.17 -18.88
N TYR A 29 -4.00 0.22 -18.55
CA TYR A 29 -4.83 1.04 -19.43
C TYR A 29 -4.90 2.50 -18.98
N THR A 30 -5.08 3.42 -19.93
CA THR A 30 -5.35 4.85 -19.63
C THR A 30 -6.71 5.06 -18.97
N LYS A 31 -7.69 4.25 -19.37
CA LYS A 31 -9.07 4.19 -18.90
C LYS A 31 -9.55 2.74 -19.05
N PRO A 32 -10.56 2.31 -18.26
CA PRO A 32 -11.15 0.97 -18.38
C PRO A 32 -11.38 0.52 -19.83
N GLY A 33 -10.58 -0.44 -20.30
CA GLY A 33 -10.71 -1.09 -21.61
C GLY A 33 -10.44 -0.22 -22.85
N VAL A 34 -9.92 1.01 -22.72
CA VAL A 34 -9.79 1.95 -23.86
C VAL A 34 -8.46 1.80 -24.60
N ARG A 35 -7.36 2.22 -23.98
CA ARG A 35 -6.03 2.23 -24.61
C ARG A 35 -4.99 1.71 -23.63
N VAL A 36 -4.18 0.75 -24.08
CA VAL A 36 -3.04 0.24 -23.32
C VAL A 36 -1.93 1.29 -23.31
N LEU A 37 -1.38 1.54 -22.12
CA LEU A 37 -0.16 2.30 -21.90
C LEU A 37 1.06 1.42 -22.15
N PHE A 38 1.19 0.33 -21.42
CA PHE A 38 2.23 -0.68 -21.62
C PHE A 38 1.87 -1.96 -20.86
N THR A 39 2.69 -2.99 -21.06
CA THR A 39 2.53 -4.30 -20.42
C THR A 39 3.41 -4.40 -19.18
N ILE A 40 2.81 -4.86 -18.08
CA ILE A 40 3.44 -5.07 -16.78
C ILE A 40 3.73 -6.57 -16.64
N PRO A 41 4.99 -6.96 -16.37
CA PRO A 41 5.35 -8.34 -16.12
C PRO A 41 4.67 -8.93 -14.88
N GLU A 42 4.51 -10.25 -14.87
CA GLU A 42 4.09 -11.00 -13.68
C GLU A 42 5.00 -10.73 -12.48
N GLY A 43 4.41 -10.72 -11.28
CA GLY A 43 5.11 -10.51 -10.02
C GLY A 43 5.46 -9.06 -9.72
N THR A 44 5.19 -8.13 -10.66
CA THR A 44 5.42 -6.71 -10.47
C THR A 44 4.52 -6.15 -9.37
N GLU A 45 5.13 -5.34 -8.52
CA GLU A 45 4.47 -4.63 -7.42
C GLU A 45 3.72 -3.39 -7.94
N VAL A 46 2.42 -3.31 -7.65
CA VAL A 46 1.54 -2.19 -8.01
C VAL A 46 0.69 -1.75 -6.83
N TYR A 47 0.42 -0.46 -6.74
CA TYR A 47 -0.69 0.04 -5.94
C TYR A 47 -1.99 -0.21 -6.71
N THR A 48 -3.04 -0.63 -6.01
CA THR A 48 -4.41 -0.48 -6.51
C THR A 48 -5.27 0.24 -5.49
N GLY A 49 -6.12 1.14 -5.99
CA GLY A 49 -7.21 1.81 -5.29
C GLY A 49 -8.49 0.96 -5.23
N PRO A 50 -9.64 1.54 -4.84
CA PRO A 50 -10.94 0.86 -4.83
C PRO A 50 -11.37 0.40 -6.23
N MET A 51 -12.01 -0.77 -6.31
CA MET A 51 -12.50 -1.31 -7.57
C MET A 51 -13.76 -0.59 -8.04
N THR A 52 -13.81 -0.23 -9.32
CA THR A 52 -15.01 0.27 -10.00
C THR A 52 -15.20 -0.52 -11.30
N ASP A 53 -16.38 -1.11 -11.51
CA ASP A 53 -16.74 -1.85 -12.73
C ASP A 53 -15.75 -2.94 -13.17
N ASN A 54 -15.17 -3.68 -12.22
CA ASN A 54 -14.12 -4.69 -12.42
C ASN A 54 -12.72 -4.14 -12.76
N TRP A 55 -12.51 -2.84 -12.64
CA TRP A 55 -11.24 -2.18 -12.85
C TRP A 55 -10.71 -1.59 -11.56
N TYR A 56 -9.41 -1.76 -11.36
CA TYR A 56 -8.67 -1.09 -10.32
C TYR A 56 -7.98 0.14 -10.89
N PRO A 57 -8.19 1.36 -10.36
CA PRO A 57 -7.21 2.42 -10.55
C PRO A 57 -5.91 1.92 -9.92
N ALA A 58 -4.84 1.98 -10.68
CA ALA A 58 -3.55 1.43 -10.30
C ALA A 58 -2.45 2.46 -10.53
N SER A 59 -1.43 2.40 -9.69
CA SER A 59 -0.21 3.17 -9.91
C SER A 59 1.01 2.28 -9.74
N ILE A 60 2.01 2.60 -10.54
CA ILE A 60 3.25 1.85 -10.60
C ILE A 60 4.42 2.80 -10.68
N GLU A 61 5.45 2.53 -9.88
CA GLU A 61 6.73 3.18 -10.02
C GLU A 61 7.49 2.58 -11.18
N VAL A 62 7.90 3.43 -12.11
CA VAL A 62 8.75 3.07 -13.23
C VAL A 62 9.95 4.00 -13.29
N MET A 63 10.98 3.58 -14.02
CA MET A 63 12.07 4.44 -14.43
C MET A 63 11.96 4.78 -15.91
N VAL A 64 12.31 6.01 -16.27
CA VAL A 64 12.33 6.54 -17.65
C VAL A 64 13.65 7.25 -17.87
N ARG A 65 14.26 7.17 -19.06
CA ARG A 65 15.53 7.85 -19.31
C ARG A 65 15.36 9.37 -19.24
N ARG A 66 16.39 10.08 -18.74
CA ARG A 66 16.39 11.54 -18.64
C ARG A 66 16.13 12.23 -19.99
N ALA A 67 16.69 11.69 -21.07
CA ALA A 67 16.51 12.22 -22.43
C ALA A 67 15.08 12.05 -22.99
N GLU A 68 14.28 11.17 -22.40
CA GLU A 68 12.91 10.85 -22.81
C GLU A 68 11.86 11.59 -21.97
N MET A 69 12.31 12.50 -21.11
CA MET A 69 11.49 13.29 -20.19
C MET A 69 11.62 14.79 -20.49
N SER A 70 10.50 15.51 -20.37
CA SER A 70 10.45 16.98 -20.42
C SER A 70 9.66 17.51 -19.23
N GLY A 71 10.35 17.82 -18.13
CA GLY A 71 9.68 18.15 -16.87
C GLY A 71 8.87 16.96 -16.33
N HIS A 72 7.54 17.12 -16.23
CA HIS A 72 6.60 16.11 -15.75
C HIS A 72 5.96 15.29 -16.88
N ARG A 73 6.64 15.17 -18.02
CA ARG A 73 6.07 14.60 -19.24
C ARG A 73 7.00 13.56 -19.85
N ILE A 74 6.49 12.35 -20.02
CA ILE A 74 7.14 11.24 -20.71
C ILE A 74 6.87 11.39 -22.21
N ALA A 75 7.92 11.33 -23.04
CA ALA A 75 7.80 11.39 -24.49
C ALA A 75 7.12 10.14 -25.09
N GLN A 76 6.48 10.30 -26.23
CA GLN A 76 6.08 9.15 -27.05
C GLN A 76 7.33 8.39 -27.51
N GLY A 77 7.29 7.05 -27.44
CA GLY A 77 8.43 6.20 -27.78
C GLY A 77 9.43 6.02 -26.64
N ALA A 78 9.19 6.59 -25.45
CA ALA A 78 10.06 6.42 -24.29
C ALA A 78 10.09 4.97 -23.79
N SER A 79 11.28 4.46 -23.45
CA SER A 79 11.45 3.15 -22.84
C SER A 79 11.06 3.18 -21.37
N ILE A 80 10.20 2.25 -20.95
CA ILE A 80 9.75 2.09 -19.57
C ILE A 80 10.52 0.96 -18.90
N PHE A 81 11.08 1.24 -17.72
CA PHE A 81 11.88 0.29 -16.96
C PHE A 81 11.24 -0.01 -15.60
N ILE A 82 11.12 -1.29 -15.25
CA ILE A 82 10.67 -1.75 -13.92
C ILE A 82 11.75 -2.65 -13.34
N GLY A 83 12.17 -2.38 -12.11
CA GLY A 83 13.26 -3.14 -11.47
C GLY A 83 14.57 -3.15 -12.28
N GLY A 84 14.80 -2.09 -13.08
CA GLY A 84 15.97 -1.95 -13.95
C GLY A 84 15.89 -2.68 -15.30
N LYS A 85 14.81 -3.42 -15.58
CA LYS A 85 14.58 -4.09 -16.87
C LYS A 85 13.60 -3.28 -17.72
N GLU A 86 13.87 -3.18 -19.01
CA GLU A 86 12.93 -2.58 -19.96
C GLU A 86 11.71 -3.50 -20.11
N VAL A 87 10.51 -2.94 -19.97
CA VAL A 87 9.24 -3.70 -20.00
C VAL A 87 8.31 -3.27 -21.13
N GLY A 88 8.62 -2.15 -21.78
CA GLY A 88 7.78 -1.64 -22.86
C GLY A 88 8.17 -0.24 -23.29
N VAL A 89 7.40 0.29 -24.23
CA VAL A 89 7.60 1.60 -24.84
C VAL A 89 6.29 2.37 -24.76
N MET A 90 6.35 3.66 -24.41
CA MET A 90 5.16 4.50 -24.31
C MET A 90 4.56 4.78 -25.70
N PRO A 91 3.31 4.39 -25.97
CA PRO A 91 2.68 4.54 -27.29
C PRO A 91 2.25 5.99 -27.58
N GLN A 92 2.25 6.84 -26.55
CA GLN A 92 1.88 8.25 -26.62
C GLN A 92 2.60 9.01 -25.50
N GLN A 93 2.65 10.33 -25.64
CA GLN A 93 3.10 11.20 -24.58
C GLN A 93 2.20 11.09 -23.34
N TRP A 94 2.77 11.18 -22.14
CA TRP A 94 2.02 11.03 -20.90
C TRP A 94 2.53 11.97 -19.81
N ASP A 95 1.60 12.65 -19.14
CA ASP A 95 1.91 13.51 -18.00
C ASP A 95 1.92 12.67 -16.71
N VAL A 96 2.94 12.88 -15.88
CA VAL A 96 3.11 12.22 -14.58
C VAL A 96 3.03 13.24 -13.46
N THR A 97 2.50 12.83 -12.31
CA THR A 97 2.31 13.73 -11.17
C THR A 97 3.60 13.96 -10.40
N GLU A 98 4.53 13.00 -10.43
CA GLU A 98 5.74 13.01 -9.60
C GLU A 98 6.96 12.52 -10.39
N VAL A 99 8.06 13.25 -10.24
CA VAL A 99 9.35 12.95 -10.88
C VAL A 99 10.47 13.16 -9.87
N VAL A 100 11.29 12.13 -9.66
CA VAL A 100 12.47 12.19 -8.79
C VAL A 100 13.67 11.62 -9.53
N GLU A 101 14.85 12.23 -9.39
CA GLU A 101 16.08 11.68 -9.96
C GLU A 101 16.40 10.30 -9.38
N ALA A 102 16.68 9.32 -10.24
CA ALA A 102 17.07 8.01 -9.76
C ALA A 102 18.50 8.03 -9.22
N GLY A 103 18.71 7.42 -8.05
CA GLY A 103 20.02 7.32 -7.41
C GLY A 103 20.90 6.17 -7.93
N GLY A 104 22.12 6.08 -7.39
CA GLY A 104 22.98 4.90 -7.55
C GLY A 104 23.43 4.62 -8.99
N ARG A 105 23.14 3.41 -9.50
CA ARG A 105 23.52 2.96 -10.85
C ARG A 105 22.57 3.47 -11.96
N HIS A 106 21.54 4.22 -11.61
CA HIS A 106 20.48 4.64 -12.54
C HIS A 106 20.41 6.16 -12.73
N LYS A 107 21.51 6.90 -12.51
CA LYS A 107 21.57 8.38 -12.59
C LYS A 107 21.13 8.97 -13.93
N ASP A 108 21.11 8.15 -14.98
CA ASP A 108 20.64 8.50 -16.32
C ASP A 108 19.10 8.44 -16.46
N LYS A 109 18.38 8.09 -15.40
CA LYS A 109 16.93 7.89 -15.38
C LYS A 109 16.25 8.74 -14.29
N PHE A 110 14.97 8.98 -14.48
CA PHE A 110 14.05 9.47 -13.46
C PHE A 110 13.19 8.31 -12.95
N ARG A 111 12.84 8.34 -11.66
CA ARG A 111 11.73 7.58 -11.07
C ARG A 111 10.47 8.40 -11.23
N VAL A 112 9.40 7.77 -11.72
CA VAL A 112 8.10 8.40 -11.93
C VAL A 112 6.98 7.43 -11.54
N ILE A 113 5.84 7.98 -11.14
CA ILE A 113 4.61 7.20 -10.93
C ILE A 113 3.73 7.31 -12.17
N ILE A 114 3.43 6.18 -12.80
CA ILE A 114 2.43 6.12 -13.86
C ILE A 114 1.12 5.61 -13.26
N GLN A 115 0.05 6.37 -13.47
CA GLN A 115 -1.31 6.00 -13.09
C GLN A 115 -2.08 5.45 -14.29
N GLY A 116 -2.89 4.44 -14.05
CA GLY A 116 -3.73 3.81 -15.06
C GLY A 116 -4.76 2.87 -14.44
N TYR A 117 -5.20 1.88 -15.20
CA TYR A 117 -6.22 0.92 -14.78
C TYR A 117 -5.80 -0.52 -15.09
N LEU A 118 -6.02 -1.40 -14.12
CA LEU A 118 -5.80 -2.84 -14.25
C LEU A 118 -7.12 -3.59 -14.08
N PHE A 119 -7.37 -4.57 -14.95
CA PHE A 119 -8.56 -5.40 -14.82
C PHE A 119 -8.43 -6.35 -13.62
N LYS A 120 -9.52 -6.56 -12.87
CA LYS A 120 -9.47 -7.25 -11.56
C LYS A 120 -8.76 -8.60 -11.58
N THR A 121 -8.91 -9.38 -12.66
CA THR A 121 -8.33 -10.73 -12.77
C THR A 121 -6.81 -10.74 -12.97
N LYS A 122 -6.20 -9.56 -13.14
CA LYS A 122 -4.76 -9.38 -13.32
C LYS A 122 -4.03 -9.13 -12.00
N ILE A 123 -4.76 -8.83 -10.93
CA ILE A 123 -4.20 -8.64 -9.59
C ILE A 123 -4.29 -9.97 -8.84
N ASP A 124 -3.25 -10.30 -8.09
CA ASP A 124 -3.30 -11.45 -7.19
C ASP A 124 -4.07 -11.09 -5.91
N ASP A 125 -5.28 -11.65 -5.76
CA ASP A 125 -6.13 -11.44 -4.59
C ASP A 125 -5.49 -11.94 -3.28
N ALA A 126 -4.56 -12.91 -3.34
CA ALA A 126 -3.81 -13.32 -2.16
C ALA A 126 -2.91 -12.20 -1.65
N THR A 127 -2.49 -11.31 -2.54
CA THR A 127 -1.70 -10.12 -2.19
C THR A 127 -2.56 -8.90 -1.84
N LYS A 128 -3.83 -9.09 -1.45
CA LYS A 128 -4.69 -7.99 -0.97
C LYS A 128 -4.82 -8.06 0.56
N PRO A 129 -4.24 -7.11 1.31
CA PRO A 129 -4.27 -7.13 2.76
C PRO A 129 -5.68 -6.95 3.30
N GLU A 130 -6.53 -6.19 2.59
CA GLU A 130 -7.95 -6.02 2.90
C GLU A 130 -8.68 -7.37 2.85
N ALA A 131 -8.56 -8.10 1.75
CA ALA A 131 -9.23 -9.39 1.56
C ALA A 131 -8.76 -10.45 2.57
N ALA A 132 -7.46 -10.44 2.90
CA ALA A 132 -6.92 -11.33 3.94
C ALA A 132 -7.45 -10.95 5.33
N LEU A 133 -7.50 -9.65 5.66
CA LEU A 133 -8.03 -9.16 6.93
C LEU A 133 -9.53 -9.43 7.06
N GLU A 134 -10.30 -9.27 5.99
CA GLU A 134 -11.73 -9.61 5.96
C GLU A 134 -11.98 -11.08 6.31
N LYS A 135 -11.12 -12.00 5.83
CA LYS A 135 -11.18 -13.42 6.21
C LYS A 135 -10.88 -13.61 7.69
N VAL A 136 -9.93 -12.88 8.26
CA VAL A 136 -9.62 -12.91 9.70
C VAL A 136 -10.83 -12.45 10.52
N ILE A 137 -11.48 -11.36 10.11
CA ILE A 137 -12.63 -10.78 10.81
C ILE A 137 -13.88 -11.67 10.68
N ALA A 138 -14.07 -12.34 9.55
CA ALA A 138 -15.20 -13.23 9.31
C ALA A 138 -15.12 -14.56 10.07
N LYS A 139 -13.93 -15.01 10.47
CA LYS A 139 -13.75 -16.25 11.24
C LYS A 139 -14.38 -16.10 12.63
N LYS A 140 -15.36 -16.96 12.95
CA LYS A 140 -15.90 -17.11 14.31
C LYS A 140 -14.84 -17.80 15.18
N GLY A 141 -14.22 -17.08 16.14
CA GLY A 141 -13.25 -17.66 17.05
C GLY A 141 -12.17 -16.68 17.53
N ASN A 142 -10.98 -17.21 17.83
CA ASN A 142 -9.83 -16.44 18.32
C ASN A 142 -9.20 -15.60 17.19
N ILE A 143 -9.68 -14.36 17.05
CA ILE A 143 -9.17 -13.36 16.09
C ILE A 143 -7.65 -13.19 16.22
N THR A 144 -7.10 -13.25 17.44
CA THR A 144 -5.67 -13.05 17.69
C THR A 144 -4.79 -14.07 16.97
N ALA A 145 -5.19 -15.34 16.94
CA ALA A 145 -4.45 -16.39 16.25
C ALA A 145 -4.53 -16.24 14.71
N SER A 146 -5.69 -15.83 14.18
CA SER A 146 -5.83 -15.56 12.75
C SER A 146 -5.10 -14.28 12.33
N LEU A 147 -4.99 -13.32 13.24
CA LEU A 147 -4.25 -12.09 13.01
C LEU A 147 -2.73 -12.31 12.98
N SER A 148 -2.19 -13.29 13.72
CA SER A 148 -0.75 -13.58 13.64
C SER A 148 -0.34 -14.12 12.27
N GLU A 149 -1.20 -14.89 11.61
CA GLU A 149 -0.99 -15.30 10.20
C GLU A 149 -0.91 -14.07 9.29
N TRP A 150 -1.88 -13.15 9.41
CA TRP A 150 -1.90 -11.91 8.64
C TRP A 150 -0.67 -11.04 8.91
N VAL A 151 -0.27 -10.87 10.17
CA VAL A 151 0.95 -10.12 10.53
C VAL A 151 2.21 -10.77 9.94
N SER A 152 2.29 -12.10 9.93
CA SER A 152 3.43 -12.82 9.35
C SER A 152 3.51 -12.66 7.82
N GLU A 153 2.37 -12.66 7.15
CA GLU A 153 2.27 -12.56 5.68
C GLU A 153 2.55 -11.14 5.18
N PHE A 154 1.89 -10.14 5.77
CA PHE A 154 1.91 -8.75 5.30
C PHE A 154 2.99 -7.89 5.98
N LYS A 155 3.56 -8.35 7.11
CA LYS A 155 4.64 -7.70 7.86
C LYS A 155 4.41 -6.21 8.16
N PRO A 156 3.24 -5.83 8.70
CA PRO A 156 2.96 -4.43 9.05
C PRO A 156 3.96 -3.88 10.08
N GLU A 157 4.14 -2.56 10.10
CA GLU A 157 4.87 -1.84 11.14
C GLU A 157 4.16 -2.05 12.49
N LYS A 158 4.85 -2.64 13.47
CA LYS A 158 4.30 -2.89 14.81
C LYS A 158 4.75 -1.80 15.77
N HIS A 159 3.79 -1.15 16.42
CA HIS A 159 4.02 -0.15 17.45
C HIS A 159 3.30 -0.53 18.74
N VAL A 160 4.05 -0.62 19.84
CA VAL A 160 3.49 -0.86 21.18
C VAL A 160 3.22 0.49 21.84
N LEU A 161 1.98 0.71 22.27
CA LEU A 161 1.52 1.90 22.97
C LEU A 161 1.11 1.52 24.41
N PRO A 162 0.98 2.49 25.34
CA PRO A 162 0.59 2.19 26.73
C PRO A 162 -0.77 1.46 26.86
N ASN A 163 -1.68 1.70 25.92
CA ASN A 163 -3.06 1.22 25.88
C ASN A 163 -3.27 0.03 24.93
N GLY A 164 -2.27 -0.35 24.13
CA GLY A 164 -2.47 -1.37 23.10
C GLY A 164 -1.33 -1.52 22.10
N THR A 165 -1.60 -2.23 21.02
CA THR A 165 -0.68 -2.42 19.89
C THR A 165 -1.32 -1.90 18.62
N VAL A 166 -0.55 -1.16 17.83
CA VAL A 166 -0.94 -0.69 16.50
C VAL A 166 -0.12 -1.43 15.46
N TYR A 167 -0.78 -1.93 14.43
CA TYR A 167 -0.15 -2.44 13.22
C TYR A 167 -0.48 -1.51 12.06
N VAL A 168 0.54 -0.98 11.39
CA VAL A 168 0.37 -0.06 10.25
C VAL A 168 0.92 -0.71 8.99
N LEU A 169 0.07 -0.80 7.97
CA LEU A 169 0.45 -1.16 6.62
C LEU A 169 0.34 0.09 5.75
N ARG A 170 1.38 0.38 4.96
CA ARG A 170 1.43 1.56 4.11
C ARG A 170 1.32 1.22 2.63
N ASP A 171 0.77 2.15 1.85
CA ASP A 171 0.60 2.02 0.40
C ASP A 171 1.94 2.16 -0.33
N LYS A 172 2.52 1.09 -0.88
CA LYS A 172 3.66 1.22 -1.80
C LYS A 172 3.22 1.68 -3.19
N ASN A 173 4.07 2.45 -3.89
CA ASN A 173 3.90 2.84 -5.31
C ASN A 173 2.69 3.75 -5.58
N LYS A 174 2.09 4.34 -4.54
CA LYS A 174 1.05 5.38 -4.68
C LYS A 174 1.65 6.76 -4.98
N SER A 175 2.79 7.05 -4.38
CA SER A 175 3.53 8.31 -4.48
C SER A 175 5.04 8.05 -4.31
N LEU A 176 5.90 8.95 -4.79
CA LEU A 176 7.34 8.96 -4.51
C LEU A 176 7.66 9.66 -3.18
N ALA A 177 6.77 10.53 -2.69
CA ALA A 177 6.96 11.33 -1.48
C ALA A 177 6.77 10.55 -0.17
N GLY A 178 6.14 9.38 -0.22
CA GLY A 178 5.94 8.51 0.92
C GLY A 178 4.60 7.78 0.88
N ASP A 179 4.50 6.77 1.74
CA ASP A 179 3.42 5.80 1.70
C ASP A 179 2.36 6.15 2.78
N GLY A 180 1.16 6.52 2.32
CA GLY A 180 0.00 6.74 3.19
C GLY A 180 -0.45 5.46 3.90
N ILE A 181 -1.28 5.59 4.94
CA ILE A 181 -1.83 4.43 5.64
C ILE A 181 -2.75 3.67 4.69
N ARG A 182 -2.42 2.43 4.34
CA ARG A 182 -3.33 1.53 3.64
C ARG A 182 -4.32 0.92 4.62
N LEU A 183 -3.78 0.34 5.69
CA LEU A 183 -4.50 -0.31 6.77
C LEU A 183 -3.82 -0.01 8.10
N LEU A 184 -4.60 0.37 9.10
CA LEU A 184 -4.15 0.49 10.48
C LEU A 184 -5.06 -0.35 11.37
N LEU A 185 -4.47 -1.24 12.16
CA LEU A 185 -5.20 -2.10 13.10
C LEU A 185 -4.81 -1.70 14.51
N PHE A 186 -5.80 -1.36 15.33
CA PHE A 186 -5.58 -1.05 16.74
C PHE A 186 -6.16 -2.14 17.64
N LEU A 187 -5.29 -2.75 18.43
CA LEU A 187 -5.64 -3.75 19.43
C LEU A 187 -5.46 -3.15 20.82
N LYS A 188 -6.52 -3.10 21.63
CA LYS A 188 -6.52 -2.53 22.98
C LYS A 188 -6.47 -3.64 24.04
N GLY A 189 -5.77 -3.39 25.15
CA GLY A 189 -5.71 -4.32 26.29
C GLY A 189 -5.20 -5.71 25.93
N ASP A 190 -6.00 -6.75 26.19
CA ASP A 190 -5.71 -8.17 25.94
C ASP A 190 -5.76 -8.55 24.44
N ASN A 191 -5.14 -7.75 23.57
CA ASN A 191 -5.14 -7.93 22.12
C ASN A 191 -6.54 -7.94 21.48
N ARG A 192 -7.51 -7.22 22.05
CA ARG A 192 -8.83 -7.07 21.45
C ARG A 192 -8.76 -6.10 20.27
N LEU A 193 -9.11 -6.57 19.06
CA LEU A 193 -9.20 -5.71 17.87
C LEU A 193 -10.30 -4.65 18.06
N THR A 194 -9.90 -3.42 18.33
CA THR A 194 -10.83 -2.32 18.66
C THR A 194 -11.23 -1.55 17.40
N ALA A 195 -10.27 -1.30 16.50
CA ALA A 195 -10.52 -0.59 15.26
C ALA A 195 -9.65 -1.10 14.12
N VAL A 196 -10.20 -1.01 12.91
CA VAL A 196 -9.48 -1.12 11.65
C VAL A 196 -9.73 0.17 10.88
N VAL A 197 -8.68 0.86 10.46
CA VAL A 197 -8.76 2.11 9.72
C VAL A 197 -8.17 1.92 8.34
N THR A 198 -8.85 2.40 7.30
CA THR A 198 -8.35 2.36 5.92
C THR A 198 -8.37 3.76 5.31
N GLN A 199 -7.46 4.05 4.38
CA GLN A 199 -7.49 5.30 3.62
C GLN A 199 -8.18 5.05 2.27
N ASN A 200 -9.47 5.36 2.20
CA ASN A 200 -10.32 5.14 1.02
C ASN A 200 -10.39 3.69 0.52
N HIS A 201 -10.01 2.68 1.30
CA HIS A 201 -10.10 1.26 0.92
C HIS A 201 -11.26 0.59 1.66
N PRO A 202 -12.46 0.49 1.06
CA PRO A 202 -13.60 -0.10 1.76
C PRO A 202 -13.36 -1.57 2.03
N LEU A 203 -13.72 -2.00 3.23
CA LEU A 203 -13.75 -3.40 3.64
C LEU A 203 -15.17 -3.95 3.50
N ASN A 204 -15.30 -5.12 2.90
CA ASN A 204 -16.57 -5.84 2.70
C ASN A 204 -16.98 -6.69 3.92
N ALA A 205 -16.09 -6.85 4.90
CA ALA A 205 -16.42 -7.54 6.14
C ALA A 205 -17.55 -6.83 6.91
N ARG A 206 -18.37 -7.61 7.62
CA ARG A 206 -19.45 -7.05 8.45
C ARG A 206 -18.88 -6.51 9.75
N PHE A 207 -18.78 -5.19 9.84
CA PHE A 207 -18.49 -4.47 11.08
C PHE A 207 -19.78 -4.03 11.76
N LYS A 208 -19.78 -3.93 13.09
CA LYS A 208 -20.95 -3.45 13.85
C LYS A 208 -21.15 -1.95 13.72
N HIS A 209 -20.07 -1.21 13.47
CA HIS A 209 -20.12 0.22 13.21
C HIS A 209 -19.03 0.63 12.22
N VAL A 210 -19.34 1.55 11.32
CA VAL A 210 -18.41 2.18 10.38
C VAL A 210 -18.65 3.69 10.44
N GLN A 211 -17.57 4.46 10.55
CA GLN A 211 -17.59 5.92 10.53
C GLN A 211 -16.62 6.42 9.44
N SER A 212 -16.98 7.48 8.75
CA SER A 212 -16.18 8.06 7.66
C SER A 212 -15.75 9.47 8.07
N GLU A 213 -14.44 9.71 8.13
CA GLU A 213 -13.84 11.03 8.29
C GLU A 213 -12.75 11.16 7.24
N GLU A 214 -13.02 11.87 6.14
CA GLU A 214 -12.13 11.89 4.99
C GLU A 214 -10.69 12.28 5.38
N PRO A 215 -9.66 11.55 4.92
CA PRO A 215 -9.67 10.48 3.90
C PRO A 215 -9.82 9.05 4.47
N TYR A 216 -10.24 8.91 5.73
CA TYR A 216 -10.23 7.65 6.48
C TYR A 216 -11.62 7.04 6.69
N LEU A 217 -11.67 5.71 6.61
CA LEU A 217 -12.81 4.89 7.02
C LEU A 217 -12.42 4.12 8.27
N TYR A 218 -13.21 4.29 9.33
CA TYR A 218 -13.03 3.65 10.63
C TYR A 218 -14.03 2.52 10.77
N HIS A 219 -13.52 1.31 10.99
CA HIS A 219 -14.32 0.10 11.10
C HIS A 219 -14.19 -0.48 12.51
N PHE A 220 -15.32 -0.66 13.20
CA PHE A 220 -15.37 -1.12 14.57
C PHE A 220 -16.06 -2.50 14.67
N PRO A 221 -15.31 -3.57 14.99
CA PRO A 221 -15.87 -4.92 15.04
C PRO A 221 -16.93 -5.11 16.14
N PHE A 222 -16.84 -4.36 17.24
CA PHE A 222 -17.62 -4.62 18.45
C PHE A 222 -18.74 -3.62 18.76
N GLY A 223 -18.87 -2.53 17.99
CA GLY A 223 -19.93 -1.54 18.13
C GLY A 223 -19.39 -0.12 17.96
N LYS A 224 -20.25 0.89 18.17
CA LYS A 224 -19.82 2.29 18.17
C LYS A 224 -18.80 2.51 19.31
N PRO A 225 -17.66 3.19 19.05
CA PRO A 225 -16.69 3.51 20.10
C PRO A 225 -17.28 4.48 21.13
N SER A 226 -16.72 4.48 22.34
CA SER A 226 -16.93 5.58 23.28
C SER A 226 -16.22 6.85 22.80
N THR A 227 -16.59 8.03 23.31
CA THR A 227 -15.90 9.28 22.97
C THR A 227 -14.39 9.21 23.26
N THR A 228 -14.01 8.64 24.40
CA THR A 228 -12.61 8.46 24.77
C THR A 228 -11.88 7.49 23.84
N ASP A 229 -12.51 6.37 23.47
CA ASP A 229 -11.90 5.44 22.50
C ASP A 229 -11.74 6.08 21.12
N TRP A 230 -12.71 6.93 20.72
CA TRP A 230 -12.66 7.64 19.44
C TRP A 230 -11.48 8.62 19.38
N GLU A 231 -11.37 9.51 20.37
CA GLU A 231 -10.26 10.48 20.46
C GLU A 231 -8.89 9.80 20.48
N GLU A 232 -8.78 8.68 21.19
CA GLU A 232 -7.57 7.86 21.24
C GLU A 232 -7.22 7.30 19.84
N ILE A 233 -8.20 6.78 19.12
CA ILE A 233 -8.00 6.18 17.79
C ILE A 233 -7.66 7.25 16.75
N GLU A 234 -8.33 8.41 16.77
CA GLU A 234 -7.97 9.54 15.90
C GLU A 234 -6.55 10.02 16.18
N GLY A 235 -6.18 10.17 17.46
CA GLY A 235 -4.81 10.53 17.84
C GLY A 235 -3.77 9.53 17.33
N ILE A 236 -4.09 8.22 17.33
CA ILE A 236 -3.26 7.18 16.73
C ILE A 236 -3.16 7.37 15.21
N VAL A 237 -4.27 7.56 14.50
CA VAL A 237 -4.27 7.74 13.04
C VAL A 237 -3.46 8.97 12.64
N MET A 238 -3.66 10.10 13.31
CA MET A 238 -2.91 11.33 13.05
C MET A 238 -1.41 11.17 13.32
N LYS A 239 -1.03 10.42 14.36
CA LYS A 239 0.38 10.13 14.65
C LYS A 239 1.08 9.34 13.55
N PHE A 240 0.36 8.46 12.85
CA PHE A 240 0.93 7.57 11.83
C PHE A 240 0.67 8.02 10.39
N SER A 241 -0.11 9.08 10.20
CA SER A 241 -0.33 9.73 8.91
C SER A 241 0.91 10.55 8.53
N PRO A 242 1.40 10.47 7.28
CA PRO A 242 2.41 11.42 6.80
C PRO A 242 1.85 12.85 6.86
N LEU A 243 2.69 13.80 7.31
CA LEU A 243 2.39 15.23 7.38
C LEU A 243 2.32 15.88 5.99
#